data_AF-A0A067BF56-F1
#
_entry.id   AF-A0A067BF56-F1
#
_cell.length_a   1.000
_cell.length_b   1.000
_cell.length_c   1.000
_cell.angle_alpha   90.00
_cell.angle_beta   90.00
_cell.angle_gamma   90.00
#
_symmetry.space_group_name_H-M   'P 1'
#
loop_
_entity.id
_entity.type
_entity.pdbx_description
1 polymer ?
#
loop_
_entity_poly.entity_id
_entity_poly.type
_entity_poly.pdbx_seq_one_letter_code
_entity_poly.pdbx_strand_id
1 'polypeptide(L)' 'MKQAIENILIERLQTSIEGISSILTNKFFDEFDSFSFIDIVAKVESQFSAQINLFDMPLTMESSVNEVIDWLVSEVGE' A
#
# COMPACT_ATOMS: atom_id res chain seq x y z
N MET A 1 -10.08 7.70 -0.96
CA MET A 1 -8.66 7.46 -1.33
C MET A 1 -8.25 6.00 -1.16
N LYS A 2 -8.65 5.34 -0.06
CA LYS A 2 -8.40 3.91 0.18
C LYS A 2 -8.64 3.00 -1.04
N GLN A 3 -9.81 3.08 -1.66
CA GLN A 3 -10.16 2.26 -2.83
C GLN A 3 -9.23 2.47 -4.05
N ALA A 4 -8.67 3.67 -4.21
CA ALA A 4 -7.71 3.94 -5.28
C ALA A 4 -6.32 3.35 -4.97
N ILE A 5 -5.89 3.39 -3.71
CA ILE A 5 -4.66 2.72 -3.27
C ILE A 5 -4.81 1.20 -3.39
N GLU A 6 -5.96 0.64 -2.99
CA GLU A 6 -6.29 -0.76 -3.23
C GLU A 6 -6.16 -1.12 -4.72
N ASN A 7 -6.69 -0.30 -5.63
CA ASN A 7 -6.55 -0.52 -7.07
C ASN A 7 -5.09 -0.53 -7.54
N ILE A 8 -4.22 0.34 -7.00
CA ILE A 8 -2.77 0.31 -7.29
C ILE A 8 -2.17 -1.05 -6.89
N LEU A 9 -2.54 -1.57 -5.72
CA LEU A 9 -2.07 -2.88 -5.27
C LEU A 9 -2.64 -4.01 -6.14
N ILE A 10 -3.91 -3.94 -6.56
CA ILE A 10 -4.54 -4.92 -7.46
C ILE A 10 -3.79 -5.00 -8.78
N GLU A 11 -3.53 -3.84 -9.40
CA GLU A 11 -2.75 -3.75 -10.63
C GLU A 11 -1.36 -4.35 -10.47
N ARG A 12 -0.71 -4.12 -9.32
CA ARG A 12 0.65 -4.61 -9.08
C ARG A 12 0.71 -6.11 -8.86
N LEU A 13 -0.26 -6.67 -8.15
CA LEU A 13 -0.40 -8.10 -7.89
C LEU A 13 -0.99 -8.88 -9.05
N GLN A 14 -1.48 -8.20 -10.10
CA GLN A 14 -2.25 -8.82 -11.19
C GLN A 14 -3.43 -9.65 -10.65
N THR A 15 -3.99 -9.23 -9.52
CA THR A 15 -5.08 -9.92 -8.83
C THR A 15 -6.42 -9.25 -9.14
N SER A 16 -7.52 -9.80 -8.61
CA SER A 16 -8.83 -9.17 -8.65
C SER A 16 -9.15 -8.45 -7.34
N ILE A 17 -10.15 -7.56 -7.35
CA ILE A 17 -10.68 -6.91 -6.13
C ILE A 17 -11.09 -7.96 -5.08
N GLU A 18 -11.69 -9.07 -5.51
CA GLU A 18 -12.06 -10.18 -4.61
C GLU A 18 -10.82 -10.90 -4.04
N GLY A 19 -9.78 -11.05 -4.86
CA GLY A 19 -8.48 -11.60 -4.44
C GLY A 19 -7.80 -10.73 -3.40
N ILE A 20 -7.90 -9.40 -3.51
CA ILE A 20 -7.23 -8.50 -2.55
C ILE A 20 -7.81 -8.61 -1.14
N SER A 21 -9.13 -8.81 -1.02
CA SER A 21 -9.79 -8.97 0.28
C SER A 21 -9.25 -10.17 1.07
N SER A 22 -8.75 -11.20 0.37
CA SER A 22 -8.17 -12.39 1.00
C SER A 22 -6.77 -12.17 1.57
N ILE A 23 -6.07 -11.11 1.13
CA ILE A 23 -4.70 -10.79 1.56
C ILE A 23 -4.61 -9.55 2.44
N LEU A 24 -5.72 -8.80 2.64
CA LEU A 24 -5.72 -7.59 3.46
C LEU A 24 -5.20 -7.82 4.89
N THR A 25 -5.43 -9.01 5.44
CA THR A 25 -4.94 -9.40 6.77
C THR A 25 -3.58 -10.09 6.75
N ASN A 26 -3.05 -10.41 5.56
CA ASN A 26 -1.72 -11.01 5.43
C ASN A 26 -0.65 -9.95 5.70
N LYS A 27 0.54 -10.41 6.07
CA LYS A 27 1.70 -9.54 6.23
C LYS A 27 2.09 -8.96 4.88
N PHE A 28 2.24 -7.64 4.82
CA PHE A 28 2.52 -6.95 3.56
C PHE A 28 3.85 -7.44 2.95
N PHE A 29 4.89 -7.58 3.76
CA PHE A 29 6.22 -7.96 3.27
C PHE A 29 6.39 -9.44 2.92
N ASP A 30 5.39 -10.28 3.21
CA ASP A 30 5.33 -11.66 2.71
C ASP A 30 4.76 -11.71 1.28
N GLU A 31 3.87 -10.76 0.94
CA GLU A 31 3.21 -10.65 -0.36
C GLU A 31 3.97 -9.71 -1.33
N PHE A 32 4.63 -8.69 -0.78
CA PHE A 32 5.30 -7.64 -1.53
C PHE A 32 6.76 -7.48 -1.10
N ASP A 33 7.67 -7.51 -2.07
CA ASP A 33 9.07 -7.19 -1.79
C ASP A 33 9.28 -5.67 -1.55
N SER A 34 10.44 -5.33 -0.99
CA SER A 34 10.78 -3.95 -0.66
C SER A 34 10.83 -3.03 -1.89
N PHE A 35 11.14 -3.55 -3.08
CA PHE A 35 11.14 -2.74 -4.32
C PHE A 35 9.72 -2.43 -4.79
N SER A 36 8.81 -3.39 -4.68
CA SER A 36 7.39 -3.24 -4.98
C SER A 36 6.74 -2.24 -4.03
N PHE A 37 7.14 -2.22 -2.77
CA PHE A 37 6.71 -1.20 -1.82
C PHE A 37 7.07 0.22 -2.28
N ILE A 38 8.33 0.44 -2.68
CA ILE A 38 8.78 1.75 -3.18
C ILE A 38 8.03 2.17 -4.46
N ASP A 39 7.79 1.22 -5.37
CA ASP A 39 6.99 1.47 -6.57
C ASP A 39 5.54 1.84 -6.24
N ILE A 40 4.92 1.16 -5.28
CA ILE A 40 3.57 1.50 -4.78
C ILE A 40 3.57 2.91 -4.20
N VAL A 41 4.52 3.25 -3.32
CA VAL A 41 4.63 4.58 -2.71
C VAL A 41 4.76 5.65 -3.80
N ALA A 42 5.67 5.47 -4.76
CA ALA A 42 5.88 6.44 -5.85
C ALA A 42 4.62 6.63 -6.72
N LYS A 43 3.85 5.56 -6.96
CA LYS A 43 2.56 5.65 -7.67
C LYS A 43 1.52 6.42 -6.86
N VAL A 44 1.43 6.19 -5.56
CA VAL A 44 0.54 6.92 -4.66
C VAL A 44 0.92 8.41 -4.65
N GLU A 45 2.19 8.74 -4.46
CA GLU A 45 2.70 10.12 -4.53
C GLU A 45 2.32 10.80 -5.84
N SER A 46 2.56 10.12 -6.97
CA SER A 46 2.23 10.65 -8.30
C SER A 46 0.73 10.83 -8.51
N GLN A 47 -0.10 9.91 -8.02
CA GLN A 47 -1.55 9.95 -8.23
C GLN A 47 -2.23 11.04 -7.41
N PHE A 48 -1.74 11.29 -6.21
CA PHE A 48 -2.35 12.24 -5.26
C PHE A 48 -1.56 13.55 -5.12
N SER A 49 -0.46 13.70 -5.86
CA SER A 49 0.44 14.86 -5.75
C SER A 49 0.91 15.11 -4.32
N ALA A 50 1.19 14.03 -3.59
CA ALA A 50 1.66 14.05 -2.21
C ALA A 50 3.13 13.65 -2.12
N GLN A 51 3.72 13.90 -0.95
CA GLN A 51 5.07 13.49 -0.62
C GLN A 51 5.01 12.63 0.64
N ILE A 52 5.38 11.36 0.52
CA ILE A 52 5.30 10.37 1.59
C ILE A 52 6.68 10.25 2.23
N ASN A 53 6.77 10.49 3.54
CA ASN A 53 8.04 10.39 4.25
C ASN A 53 8.27 8.96 4.77
N LEU A 54 9.14 8.21 4.08
CA LEU A 54 9.47 6.84 4.48
C LEU A 54 10.39 6.76 5.72
N PHE A 55 11.01 7.85 6.15
CA PHE A 55 11.94 7.83 7.30
C PHE A 55 11.22 7.60 8.64
N ASP A 56 10.00 8.14 8.78
CA ASP A 56 9.21 8.07 10.01
C ASP A 56 8.07 7.03 9.90
N MET A 57 8.23 6.07 8.98
CA MET A 57 7.22 5.04 8.72
C MET A 57 7.05 4.11 9.95
N PRO A 58 5.86 4.01 10.55
CA PRO A 58 5.61 3.18 11.73
C PRO A 58 5.43 1.68 11.39
N LEU A 59 5.54 1.32 10.11
CA LEU A 59 5.31 -0.04 9.61
C LEU A 59 6.49 -0.96 9.94
N THR A 60 6.17 -2.21 10.26
CA THR A 60 7.14 -3.26 10.59
C THR A 60 6.96 -4.46 9.68
N MET A 61 7.85 -5.46 9.78
CA MET A 61 7.72 -6.72 9.03
C MET A 61 6.42 -7.49 9.36
N GLU A 62 5.80 -7.18 10.49
CA GLU A 62 4.55 -7.80 10.94
C GLU A 62 3.31 -7.02 10.46
N SER A 63 3.47 -5.84 9.85
CA SER A 63 2.35 -5.02 9.39
C SER A 63 1.59 -5.71 8.27
N SER A 64 0.27 -5.73 8.42
CA SER A 64 -0.66 -6.28 7.45
C SER A 64 -0.83 -5.37 6.24
N VAL A 65 -1.27 -5.93 5.11
CA VAL A 65 -1.56 -5.16 3.89
C VAL A 65 -2.56 -4.03 4.18
N ASN A 66 -3.59 -4.28 4.97
CA ASN A 66 -4.56 -3.25 5.33
C ASN A 66 -3.95 -2.11 6.15
N GLU A 67 -3.05 -2.40 7.10
CA GLU A 67 -2.36 -1.36 7.87
C GLU A 67 -1.45 -0.50 6.98
N VAL A 68 -0.80 -1.09 5.98
CA VAL A 68 -0.01 -0.33 5.00
C VAL A 68 -0.90 0.58 4.15
N ILE A 69 -2.06 0.07 3.70
CA ILE A 69 -3.03 0.88 2.95
C ILE A 69 -3.55 2.04 3.80
N ASP A 70 -3.93 1.77 5.05
CA ASP A 70 -4.46 2.79 5.97
C ASP A 70 -3.40 3.85 6.29
N TRP A 71 -2.14 3.44 6.48
CA TRP A 71 -1.03 4.39 6.62
C TRP A 71 -0.83 5.23 5.35
N LEU A 72 -0.79 4.63 4.17
CA LEU A 72 -0.69 5.37 2.90
C LEU A 72 -1.81 6.39 2.77
N VAL A 73 -3.06 6.02 3.09
CA VAL A 73 -4.20 6.96 3.10
C VAL A 73 -3.95 8.13 4.05
N SER A 74 -3.40 7.89 5.24
CA SER A 74 -3.11 8.96 6.19
C SER A 74 -2.03 9.93 5.70
N GLU A 75 -1.05 9.46 4.92
CA GLU A 75 0.05 10.29 4.38
C GLU A 75 -0.41 11.19 3.21
N VAL A 76 -1.36 10.72 2.39
CA VAL A 76 -1.92 11.53 1.29
C VAL A 76 -2.98 12.55 1.73
N GLY A 77 -3.48 12.46 2.97
CA GLY A 77 -4.58 13.27 3.48
C GLY A 77 -5.94 12.55 3.39
N GLU A 78 -6.88 12.89 4.29
CA GLU A 78 -8.25 12.33 4.35
C GLU A 78 -9.19 12.76 3.21
#